data_AF-A0A7C1JK86-F1
#
_entry.id   AF-A0A7C1JK86-F1
#
_cell.length_a   1.000
_cell.length_b   1.000
_cell.length_c   1.000
_cell.angle_alpha   90.00
_cell.angle_beta   90.00
_cell.angle_gamma   90.00
#
_symmetry.space_group_name_H-M   'P 1'
#
loop_
_entity.id
_entity.type
_entity.pdbx_description
1 polymer ?
#
loop_
_entity_poly.entity_id
_entity_poly.type
_entity_poly.pdbx_seq_one_letter_code
_entity_poly.pdbx_strand_id
1 'polypeptide(L)'
;MSLAYANFDLLADSLSETTYHVRVIDSPAGQAQSTCVFTPELEEIVAAVTAGLDIERMSAETTKRWGSVLYAALFHGDVEICLRRSLDAVQREGRNLRIRLNLTDVPTLALLPWELAYSPALERHLALSSRSPIVRYLAFGEAEPRLAVEPPLKLLCVLADPSDLTPRLDVEREWRSIQEAVASLVEAGALEVERPAAPTLAGLRSYLRRSNVHILHFVGHGWFDAVGDQAGLVLEDEAGRATLVNAETLGVLLEGHRPLRLVFLNACEGARSDDRSAFQGTAHRLVRVGVPIVIAMQAAIDNERATALAQEFYRSLTDGYPVEAAITEARKALFDAHHPPDWATPVIFTRSADQLLAPKMQETRTTEAPTVATPAQRLAFEPEMVTIPAGAFWMGDVDAPEEWRRHEVVLPAFAISKYPVTNSQYAAFAQRFPQHRPRGANWFFTKPPADRLDHPVTGVSWHDAVAYCVWLAQQTGRRYRLPSEAEWEKAARGTDGRTYPWGEAPPTSERCNMQSDRTRPVTASAEGCSPYGVCDLVGNVREWTTTRWGEEARRATFTYPYRPDEREASGERVNELRICRGGAYDDPLVLLKCSARTIVHSDARLPTVGFRVACDP
;
A
#
# COMPACT_ATOMS: atom_id res chain seq x y z
N MET A 1 -11.12 -12.98 0.66
CA MET A 1 -10.78 -12.17 -0.52
C MET A 1 -10.31 -10.83 0.01
N SER A 2 -9.11 -10.35 -0.35
CA SER A 2 -8.66 -9.01 0.09
C SER A 2 -9.58 -7.97 -0.55
N LEU A 3 -10.17 -7.08 0.24
CA LEU A 3 -11.01 -5.99 -0.26
C LEU A 3 -10.12 -4.95 -0.94
N ALA A 4 -10.29 -4.74 -2.25
CA ALA A 4 -9.56 -3.72 -3.00
C ALA A 4 -10.33 -2.40 -3.01
N TYR A 5 -9.64 -1.29 -2.78
CA TYR A 5 -10.22 0.06 -2.75
C TYR A 5 -9.65 0.94 -3.86
N ALA A 6 -10.48 1.81 -4.43
CA ALA A 6 -10.06 3.05 -5.06
C ALA A 6 -10.30 4.21 -4.08
N ASN A 7 -9.63 5.35 -4.27
CA ASN A 7 -9.79 6.50 -3.38
C ASN A 7 -10.81 7.50 -3.93
N PHE A 8 -11.52 8.16 -3.02
CA PHE A 8 -12.31 9.35 -3.26
C PHE A 8 -11.77 10.44 -2.33
N ASP A 9 -10.93 11.30 -2.86
CA ASP A 9 -10.14 12.26 -2.10
C ASP A 9 -10.87 13.58 -2.01
N LEU A 10 -11.41 13.86 -0.82
CA LEU A 10 -12.14 15.08 -0.54
C LEU A 10 -11.25 16.01 0.29
N LEU A 11 -11.03 17.22 -0.22
CA LEU A 11 -10.33 18.31 0.47
C LEU A 11 -11.34 19.42 0.79
N ALA A 12 -11.34 19.89 2.02
CA ALA A 12 -12.09 21.09 2.41
C ALA A 12 -11.15 22.19 2.90
N ASP A 13 -11.33 23.39 2.36
CA ASP A 13 -10.54 24.59 2.69
C ASP A 13 -11.47 25.76 3.03
N SER A 14 -11.06 26.67 3.91
CA SER A 14 -11.88 27.85 4.27
C SER A 14 -11.92 28.88 3.14
N LEU A 15 -13.13 29.38 2.81
CA LEU A 15 -13.36 30.56 1.98
C LEU A 15 -13.66 31.80 2.82
N SER A 16 -14.37 31.60 3.93
CA SER A 16 -14.68 32.60 4.95
C SER A 16 -14.90 31.90 6.30
N GLU A 17 -15.24 32.67 7.34
CA GLU A 17 -15.52 32.11 8.68
C GLU A 17 -16.64 31.06 8.68
N THR A 18 -17.63 31.20 7.79
CA THR A 18 -18.81 30.31 7.74
C THR A 18 -18.96 29.60 6.40
N THR A 19 -18.00 29.71 5.49
CA THR A 19 -18.09 29.11 4.16
C THR A 19 -16.79 28.38 3.82
N TYR A 20 -16.92 27.17 3.30
CA TYR A 20 -15.83 26.27 2.97
C TYR A 20 -15.95 25.80 1.52
N HIS A 21 -14.81 25.72 0.84
CA HIS A 21 -14.71 25.09 -0.46
C HIS A 21 -14.50 23.59 -0.28
N VAL A 22 -15.34 22.76 -0.91
CA VAL A 22 -15.23 21.29 -0.86
C VAL A 22 -14.84 20.80 -2.25
N ARG A 23 -13.71 20.09 -2.36
CA ARG A 23 -13.18 19.59 -3.64
C ARG A 23 -12.94 18.10 -3.61
N VAL A 24 -13.32 17.43 -4.68
CA VAL A 24 -12.84 16.09 -5.01
C VAL A 24 -11.55 16.28 -5.80
N ILE A 25 -10.41 15.97 -5.18
CA ILE A 25 -9.07 16.12 -5.76
C ILE A 25 -8.74 14.95 -6.69
N ASP A 26 -9.13 13.75 -6.30
CA ASP A 26 -9.00 12.54 -7.11
C ASP A 26 -10.16 11.58 -6.85
N SER A 27 -10.66 10.97 -7.91
CA SER A 27 -11.66 9.90 -7.82
C SER A 27 -11.79 9.15 -9.15
N PRO A 28 -12.36 7.93 -9.14
CA PRO A 28 -12.69 7.19 -10.37
C PRO A 28 -13.60 7.95 -11.35
N ALA A 29 -14.41 8.91 -10.87
CA ALA A 29 -15.28 9.73 -11.71
C ALA A 29 -14.67 11.11 -12.08
N GLY A 30 -13.42 11.37 -11.69
CA GLY A 30 -12.73 12.64 -11.91
C GLY A 30 -12.86 13.61 -10.75
N GLN A 31 -12.73 14.90 -11.06
CA GLN A 31 -12.76 15.99 -10.07
C GLN A 31 -14.12 16.67 -10.04
N ALA A 32 -14.47 17.22 -8.87
CA ALA A 32 -15.69 17.99 -8.65
C ALA A 32 -15.47 18.99 -7.52
N GLN A 33 -16.34 20.00 -7.42
CA GLN A 33 -16.28 20.97 -6.33
C GLN A 33 -17.67 21.48 -5.97
N SER A 34 -17.81 21.91 -4.73
CA SER A 34 -19.01 22.54 -4.20
C SER A 34 -18.64 23.46 -3.04
N THR A 35 -19.64 24.14 -2.47
CA THR A 35 -19.45 25.10 -1.38
C THR A 35 -20.30 24.71 -0.19
N CYS A 36 -19.65 24.41 0.93
CA CYS A 36 -20.33 24.16 2.20
C CYS A 36 -20.53 25.48 2.94
N VAL A 37 -21.75 25.77 3.38
CA VAL A 37 -22.04 26.85 4.32
C VAL A 37 -22.22 26.24 5.70
N PHE A 38 -21.61 26.83 6.72
CA PHE A 38 -21.75 26.42 8.11
C PHE A 38 -23.14 26.81 8.60
N THR A 39 -24.00 25.82 8.81
CA THR A 39 -25.40 26.05 9.19
C THR A 39 -25.59 25.99 10.71
N PRO A 40 -26.69 26.55 11.24
CA PRO A 40 -27.03 26.42 12.67
C PRO A 40 -27.12 24.98 13.15
N GLU A 41 -27.49 24.03 12.27
CA GLU A 41 -27.49 22.60 12.59
C GLU A 41 -26.08 22.05 12.76
N LEU A 42 -25.09 22.54 12.00
CA LEU A 42 -23.69 22.18 12.23
C LEU A 42 -23.15 22.81 13.52
N GLU A 43 -23.57 24.04 13.85
CA GLU A 43 -23.27 24.68 15.13
C GLU A 43 -23.83 23.87 16.32
N GLU A 44 -25.06 23.37 16.21
CA GLU A 44 -25.67 22.47 17.20
C GLU A 44 -24.79 21.24 17.46
N ILE A 45 -24.31 20.60 16.38
CA ILE A 45 -23.46 19.41 16.46
C ILE A 45 -22.10 19.77 17.08
N VAL A 46 -21.46 20.86 16.66
CA VAL A 46 -20.18 21.29 17.24
C VAL A 46 -20.32 21.62 18.73
N ALA A 47 -21.39 22.32 19.11
CA ALA A 47 -21.66 22.63 20.51
C ALA A 47 -21.83 21.36 21.34
N ALA A 48 -22.56 20.37 20.82
CA ALA A 48 -22.74 19.09 21.51
C ALA A 48 -21.43 18.29 21.60
N VAL A 49 -20.62 18.22 20.54
CA VAL A 49 -19.29 17.58 20.57
C VAL A 49 -18.39 18.26 21.59
N THR A 50 -18.33 19.59 21.57
CA THR A 50 -17.51 20.39 22.50
C THR A 50 -17.96 20.24 23.95
N ALA A 51 -19.27 20.06 24.18
CA ALA A 51 -19.84 19.78 25.49
C ALA A 51 -19.64 18.32 25.96
N GLY A 52 -18.93 17.49 25.19
CA GLY A 52 -18.70 16.09 25.50
C GLY A 52 -19.88 15.20 25.08
N LEU A 53 -20.23 15.26 23.78
CA LEU A 53 -21.30 14.47 23.16
C LEU A 53 -21.34 13.04 23.68
N ASP A 54 -22.43 12.69 24.35
CA ASP A 54 -22.69 11.33 24.81
C ASP A 54 -23.37 10.53 23.69
N ILE A 55 -22.55 9.91 22.84
CA ILE A 55 -23.01 9.09 21.71
C ILE A 55 -23.98 8.01 22.21
N GLU A 56 -23.75 7.45 23.40
CA GLU A 56 -24.60 6.43 24.04
C GLU A 56 -26.00 6.92 24.43
N ARG A 57 -26.29 8.22 24.33
CA ARG A 57 -27.63 8.78 24.61
C ARG A 57 -28.36 9.26 23.38
N MET A 58 -27.74 9.15 22.20
CA MET A 58 -28.38 9.60 20.97
C MET A 58 -29.46 8.61 20.52
N SER A 59 -30.66 9.11 20.24
CA SER A 59 -31.71 8.30 19.60
C SER A 59 -31.35 7.99 18.15
N ALA A 60 -31.91 6.91 17.59
CA ALA A 60 -31.76 6.57 16.18
C ALA A 60 -32.25 7.72 15.25
N GLU A 61 -33.29 8.45 15.66
CA GLU A 61 -33.80 9.61 14.93
C GLU A 61 -32.79 10.76 14.90
N THR A 62 -32.23 11.14 16.06
CA THR A 62 -31.20 12.18 16.14
C THR A 62 -29.95 11.77 15.37
N THR A 63 -29.55 10.50 15.47
CA THR A 63 -28.42 9.92 14.73
C THR A 63 -28.59 10.09 13.23
N LYS A 64 -29.77 9.73 12.69
CA LYS A 64 -30.07 9.86 11.25
C LYS A 64 -30.18 11.32 10.81
N ARG A 65 -30.78 12.20 11.65
CA ARG A 65 -30.87 13.64 11.40
C ARG A 65 -29.48 14.26 11.29
N TRP A 66 -28.65 14.08 12.30
CA TRP A 66 -27.27 14.58 12.32
C TRP A 66 -26.45 14.00 11.18
N GLY A 67 -26.56 12.69 10.94
CA GLY A 67 -25.91 12.04 9.82
C GLY A 67 -26.26 12.67 8.47
N SER A 68 -27.53 13.06 8.27
CA SER A 68 -27.98 13.69 7.03
C SER A 68 -27.45 15.12 6.90
N VAL A 69 -27.38 15.88 8.00
CA VAL A 69 -26.77 17.23 8.04
C VAL A 69 -25.28 17.16 7.69
N LEU A 70 -24.55 16.23 8.32
CA LEU A 70 -23.14 16.00 8.03
C LEU A 70 -22.92 15.59 6.57
N TYR A 71 -23.71 14.65 6.06
CA TYR A 71 -23.60 14.24 4.67
C TYR A 71 -23.81 15.42 3.72
N ALA A 72 -24.85 16.23 3.93
CA ALA A 72 -25.14 17.39 3.08
C ALA A 72 -24.04 18.46 3.10
N ALA A 73 -23.32 18.59 4.22
CA ALA A 73 -22.21 19.54 4.34
C ALA A 73 -21.09 19.24 3.31
N LEU A 74 -20.69 17.98 3.16
CA LEU A 74 -19.58 17.59 2.26
C LEU A 74 -20.04 17.04 0.91
N PHE A 75 -21.20 16.40 0.85
CA PHE A 75 -21.69 15.68 -0.32
C PHE A 75 -22.99 16.33 -0.82
N HIS A 76 -22.85 17.42 -1.55
CA HIS A 76 -23.97 18.07 -2.24
C HIS A 76 -23.55 18.53 -3.64
N GLY A 77 -24.53 18.74 -4.51
CA GLY A 77 -24.30 19.21 -5.89
C GLY A 77 -23.37 18.29 -6.67
N ASP A 78 -22.37 18.87 -7.34
CA ASP A 78 -21.44 18.13 -8.19
C ASP A 78 -20.58 17.12 -7.41
N VAL A 79 -20.29 17.38 -6.13
CA VAL A 79 -19.52 16.46 -5.29
C VAL A 79 -20.32 15.18 -5.01
N GLU A 80 -21.62 15.28 -4.74
CA GLU A 80 -22.49 14.11 -4.55
C GLU A 80 -22.65 13.30 -5.84
N ILE A 81 -22.82 13.99 -6.97
CA ILE A 81 -22.89 13.35 -8.30
C ILE A 81 -21.59 12.59 -8.57
N CYS A 82 -20.44 13.20 -8.26
CA CYS A 82 -19.12 12.59 -8.41
C CYS A 82 -18.95 11.35 -7.50
N LEU A 83 -19.37 11.44 -6.24
CA LEU A 83 -19.34 10.30 -5.30
C LEU A 83 -20.14 9.12 -5.85
N ARG A 84 -21.38 9.36 -6.29
CA ARG A 84 -22.24 8.30 -6.84
C ARG A 84 -21.66 7.67 -8.10
N ARG A 85 -21.17 8.48 -9.04
CA ARG A 85 -20.51 7.98 -10.26
C ARG A 85 -19.26 7.16 -9.94
N SER A 86 -18.50 7.57 -8.92
CA SER A 86 -17.32 6.84 -8.46
C SER A 86 -17.69 5.50 -7.83
N LEU A 87 -18.74 5.46 -7.00
CA LEU A 87 -19.28 4.22 -6.42
C LEU A 87 -19.74 3.25 -7.51
N ASP A 88 -20.43 3.75 -8.54
CA ASP A 88 -20.85 2.93 -9.68
C ASP A 88 -19.65 2.43 -10.50
N ALA A 89 -18.63 3.27 -10.70
CA ALA A 89 -17.41 2.92 -11.44
C ALA A 89 -16.68 1.77 -10.76
N VAL A 90 -16.38 1.88 -9.47
CA VAL A 90 -15.67 0.82 -8.73
C VAL A 90 -16.49 -0.46 -8.62
N GLN A 91 -17.83 -0.35 -8.51
CA GLN A 91 -18.69 -1.52 -8.45
C GLN A 91 -18.60 -2.36 -9.74
N ARG A 92 -18.50 -1.72 -10.92
CA ARG A 92 -18.29 -2.42 -12.20
C ARG A 92 -16.93 -3.12 -12.28
N GLU A 93 -15.94 -2.62 -11.56
CA GLU A 93 -14.59 -3.19 -11.49
C GLU A 93 -14.44 -4.25 -10.40
N GLY A 94 -15.48 -4.54 -9.61
CA GLY A 94 -15.40 -5.43 -8.45
C GLY A 94 -14.55 -4.86 -7.31
N ARG A 95 -14.43 -3.53 -7.23
CA ARG A 95 -13.69 -2.79 -6.20
C ARG A 95 -14.65 -2.00 -5.30
N ASN A 96 -14.12 -1.53 -4.17
CA ASN A 96 -14.80 -0.63 -3.24
C ASN A 96 -14.23 0.79 -3.36
N LEU A 97 -14.89 1.78 -2.76
CA LEU A 97 -14.45 3.18 -2.76
C LEU A 97 -14.13 3.62 -1.34
N ARG A 98 -12.88 3.99 -1.04
CA ARG A 98 -12.49 4.58 0.23
C ARG A 98 -12.67 6.08 0.15
N ILE A 99 -13.43 6.65 1.07
CA ILE A 99 -13.64 8.10 1.16
C ILE A 99 -12.57 8.67 2.10
N ARG A 100 -11.64 9.45 1.56
CA ARG A 100 -10.56 10.10 2.31
C ARG A 100 -10.93 11.56 2.55
N LEU A 101 -11.22 11.91 3.80
CA LEU A 101 -11.56 13.28 4.21
C LEU A 101 -10.30 14.00 4.66
N ASN A 102 -9.81 14.95 3.86
CA ASN A 102 -8.77 15.88 4.26
C ASN A 102 -9.42 17.19 4.74
N LEU A 103 -9.43 17.35 6.06
CA LEU A 103 -10.03 18.48 6.77
C LEU A 103 -8.97 19.26 7.58
N THR A 104 -7.70 19.08 7.24
CA THR A 104 -6.56 19.58 8.03
C THR A 104 -6.58 21.10 8.21
N ASP A 105 -7.03 21.82 7.19
CA ASP A 105 -7.06 23.29 7.16
C ASP A 105 -8.41 23.88 7.62
N VAL A 106 -9.33 23.04 8.13
CA VAL A 106 -10.67 23.43 8.58
C VAL A 106 -11.02 22.82 9.95
N PRO A 107 -10.42 23.31 11.06
CA PRO A 107 -10.54 22.69 12.39
C PRO A 107 -11.98 22.51 12.88
N THR A 108 -12.86 23.45 12.58
CA THR A 108 -14.30 23.40 12.91
C THR A 108 -14.99 22.19 12.29
N LEU A 109 -14.71 21.91 11.01
CA LEU A 109 -15.22 20.72 10.32
C LEU A 109 -14.52 19.45 10.80
N ALA A 110 -13.24 19.52 11.15
CA ALA A 110 -12.50 18.36 11.66
C ALA A 110 -13.05 17.83 12.99
N LEU A 111 -13.74 18.64 13.80
CA LEU A 111 -14.35 18.19 15.07
C LEU A 111 -15.63 17.36 14.88
N LEU A 112 -16.29 17.47 13.72
CA LEU A 112 -17.58 16.84 13.50
C LEU A 112 -17.47 15.30 13.43
N PRO A 113 -18.49 14.54 13.90
CA PRO A 113 -18.48 13.08 13.91
C PRO A 113 -18.87 12.52 12.54
N TRP A 114 -17.99 12.66 11.54
CA TRP A 114 -18.22 12.25 10.15
C TRP A 114 -18.60 10.78 9.99
N GLU A 115 -18.28 9.95 10.98
CA GLU A 115 -18.68 8.56 11.05
C GLU A 115 -20.22 8.40 11.03
N LEU A 116 -20.96 9.40 11.53
CA LEU A 116 -22.42 9.43 11.48
C LEU A 116 -23.00 9.74 10.10
N ALA A 117 -22.20 10.18 9.12
CA ALA A 117 -22.69 10.64 7.82
C ALA A 117 -23.65 9.63 7.16
N TYR A 118 -24.90 10.05 6.98
CA TYR A 118 -25.99 9.26 6.42
C TYR A 118 -26.32 9.80 5.03
N SER A 119 -26.16 8.96 4.01
CA SER A 119 -26.56 9.32 2.64
C SER A 119 -28.05 9.03 2.45
N PRO A 120 -28.91 10.04 2.22
CA PRO A 120 -30.32 9.80 1.92
C PRO A 120 -30.48 9.06 0.59
N ALA A 121 -29.63 9.35 -0.40
CA ALA A 121 -29.69 8.71 -1.71
C ALA A 121 -29.33 7.21 -1.69
N LEU A 122 -28.44 6.80 -0.77
CA LEU A 122 -28.05 5.40 -0.59
C LEU A 122 -28.77 4.71 0.59
N GLU A 123 -29.61 5.46 1.29
CA GLU A 123 -30.36 5.07 2.49
C GLU A 123 -29.52 4.42 3.61
N ARG A 124 -28.26 4.84 3.76
CA ARG A 124 -27.32 4.21 4.72
C ARG A 124 -26.29 5.17 5.28
N HIS A 125 -25.76 4.83 6.45
CA HIS A 125 -24.52 5.43 6.96
C HIS A 125 -23.34 4.95 6.13
N LEU A 126 -22.49 5.88 5.70
CA LEU A 126 -21.33 5.56 4.85
C LEU A 126 -20.31 4.70 5.61
N ALA A 127 -20.10 4.99 6.90
CA ALA A 127 -19.15 4.31 7.78
C ALA A 127 -19.48 2.83 8.09
N LEU A 128 -20.76 2.44 7.94
CA LEU A 128 -21.25 1.06 8.14
C LEU A 128 -21.22 0.21 6.86
N SER A 129 -20.60 0.72 5.79
CA SER A 129 -20.52 0.04 4.50
C SER A 129 -19.05 -0.17 4.12
N SER A 130 -18.63 -1.42 4.02
CA SER A 130 -17.28 -1.77 3.53
C SER A 130 -17.08 -1.39 2.06
N ARG A 131 -18.15 -0.99 1.35
CA ARG A 131 -18.08 -0.42 0.00
C ARG A 131 -17.68 1.05 -0.04
N SER A 132 -17.79 1.75 1.09
CA SER A 132 -17.64 3.21 1.21
C SER A 132 -17.05 3.66 2.56
N PRO A 133 -15.99 3.00 3.10
CA PRO A 133 -15.45 3.37 4.39
C PRO A 133 -14.94 4.81 4.37
N ILE A 134 -15.19 5.53 5.46
CA ILE A 134 -14.70 6.90 5.69
C ILE A 134 -13.43 6.83 6.52
N VAL A 135 -12.39 7.54 6.08
CA VAL A 135 -11.16 7.76 6.84
C VAL A 135 -10.82 9.24 6.89
N ARG A 136 -10.25 9.70 8.01
CA ARG A 136 -9.69 11.05 8.14
C ARG A 136 -8.25 11.00 7.64
N TYR A 137 -8.01 11.64 6.49
CA TYR A 137 -6.75 11.54 5.76
C TYR A 137 -5.93 12.82 5.93
N LEU A 138 -4.69 12.67 6.39
CA LEU A 138 -3.74 13.76 6.52
C LEU A 138 -2.68 13.62 5.43
N ALA A 139 -2.76 14.48 4.41
CA ALA A 139 -1.79 14.50 3.33
C ALA A 139 -0.56 15.32 3.75
N PHE A 140 0.58 14.65 3.93
CA PHE A 140 1.88 15.31 4.09
C PHE A 140 2.71 15.09 2.82
N GLY A 141 3.54 16.05 2.43
CA GLY A 141 4.40 15.95 1.23
C GLY A 141 5.54 14.93 1.32
N GLU A 142 5.47 13.99 2.26
CA GLU A 142 6.43 12.91 2.48
C GLU A 142 5.98 11.62 1.77
N ALA A 143 6.90 10.68 1.53
CA ALA A 143 6.55 9.39 0.97
C ALA A 143 5.59 8.62 1.89
N GLU A 144 4.49 8.14 1.32
CA GLU A 144 3.47 7.38 2.07
C GLU A 144 4.09 6.09 2.67
N PRO A 145 3.85 5.81 3.96
CA PRO A 145 4.48 4.68 4.64
C PRO A 145 3.94 3.33 4.11
N ARG A 146 4.84 2.40 3.77
CA ARG A 146 4.48 1.00 3.45
C ARG A 146 3.95 0.30 4.68
N LEU A 147 2.72 -0.21 4.61
CA LEU A 147 2.06 -0.78 5.77
C LEU A 147 2.24 -2.29 5.95
N ALA A 148 2.41 -3.04 4.86
CA ALA A 148 2.41 -4.49 4.92
C ALA A 148 3.52 -5.05 5.83
N VAL A 149 3.13 -5.98 6.71
CA VAL A 149 3.99 -6.72 7.63
C VAL A 149 3.66 -8.21 7.50
N GLU A 150 4.67 -9.06 7.53
CA GLU A 150 4.48 -10.52 7.57
C GLU A 150 4.05 -10.97 8.97
N PRO A 151 3.05 -11.86 9.10
CA PRO A 151 2.68 -12.44 10.38
C PRO A 151 3.85 -13.19 11.06
N PRO A 152 3.85 -13.29 12.40
CA PRO A 152 2.85 -12.76 13.31
C PRO A 152 2.91 -11.23 13.46
N LEU A 153 1.74 -10.58 13.45
CA LEU A 153 1.63 -9.19 13.88
C LEU A 153 1.97 -9.11 15.37
N LYS A 154 2.76 -8.12 15.80
CA LYS A 154 3.16 -7.95 17.20
C LYS A 154 2.36 -6.81 17.81
N LEU A 155 1.41 -7.18 18.65
CA LEU A 155 0.52 -6.29 19.39
C LEU A 155 1.07 -6.06 20.79
N LEU A 156 1.47 -4.83 21.08
CA LEU A 156 1.81 -4.38 22.44
C LEU A 156 0.62 -3.67 23.07
N CYS A 157 0.04 -4.25 24.11
CA CYS A 157 -1.02 -3.65 24.90
C CYS A 157 -0.42 -2.88 26.09
N VAL A 158 -0.56 -1.56 26.10
CA VAL A 158 -0.15 -0.68 27.20
C VAL A 158 -1.40 -0.31 28.00
N LEU A 159 -1.50 -0.84 29.22
CA LEU A 159 -2.67 -0.74 30.08
C LEU A 159 -2.28 0.07 31.31
N ALA A 160 -2.80 1.28 31.46
CA ALA A 160 -2.48 2.17 32.58
C ALA A 160 -3.73 2.46 33.42
N ASP A 161 -3.64 2.20 34.73
CA ASP A 161 -4.71 2.51 35.70
C ASP A 161 -4.07 3.09 36.97
N PRO A 162 -3.69 4.39 36.96
CA PRO A 162 -2.97 5.02 38.06
C PRO A 162 -3.78 5.12 39.36
N SER A 163 -3.17 4.74 40.49
CA SER A 163 -3.79 4.58 41.83
C SER A 163 -4.47 5.81 42.39
N ASP A 164 -4.05 6.99 41.93
CA ASP A 164 -4.50 8.31 42.36
C ASP A 164 -5.56 8.93 41.44
N LEU A 165 -6.00 8.23 40.39
CA LEU A 165 -7.11 8.67 39.53
C LEU A 165 -8.44 8.02 39.89
N THR A 166 -9.50 8.76 39.63
CA THR A 166 -10.89 8.30 39.80
C THR A 166 -11.73 8.83 38.64
N PRO A 167 -12.58 7.99 38.01
CA PRO A 167 -12.79 6.58 38.34
C PRO A 167 -11.60 5.69 37.96
N ARG A 168 -11.49 4.56 38.65
CA ARG A 168 -10.52 3.50 38.34
C ARG A 168 -10.97 2.73 37.10
N LEU A 169 -10.02 2.27 36.29
CA LEU A 169 -10.29 1.44 35.11
C LEU A 169 -10.04 -0.04 35.45
N ASP A 170 -10.93 -0.96 35.04
CA ASP A 170 -10.68 -2.40 35.22
C ASP A 170 -9.74 -2.93 34.10
N VAL A 171 -8.51 -2.42 34.06
CA VAL A 171 -7.55 -2.75 32.99
C VAL A 171 -7.14 -4.22 32.96
N GLU A 172 -7.23 -4.93 34.09
CA GLU A 172 -6.98 -6.38 34.13
C GLU A 172 -8.15 -7.17 33.53
N ARG A 173 -9.38 -6.64 33.56
CA ARG A 173 -10.49 -7.18 32.77
C ARG A 173 -10.28 -6.88 31.29
N GLU A 174 -9.90 -5.65 30.93
CA GLU A 174 -9.64 -5.28 29.53
C GLU A 174 -8.53 -6.17 28.93
N TRP A 175 -7.46 -6.42 29.69
CA TRP A 175 -6.38 -7.32 29.29
C TRP A 175 -6.90 -8.73 28.99
N ARG A 176 -7.72 -9.31 29.89
CA ARG A 176 -8.34 -10.62 29.66
C ARG A 176 -9.26 -10.61 28.44
N SER A 177 -10.09 -9.60 28.28
CA SER A 177 -10.97 -9.44 27.12
C SER A 177 -10.17 -9.39 25.81
N ILE A 178 -9.08 -8.63 25.76
CA ILE A 178 -8.20 -8.57 24.59
C ILE A 178 -7.57 -9.94 24.32
N GLN A 179 -7.04 -10.61 25.36
CA GLN A 179 -6.44 -11.94 25.22
C GLN A 179 -7.46 -12.96 24.69
N GLU A 180 -8.68 -12.97 25.22
CA GLU A 180 -9.77 -13.84 24.76
C GLU A 180 -10.17 -13.53 23.32
N ALA A 181 -10.31 -12.25 22.98
CA ALA A 181 -10.67 -11.77 21.65
C ALA A 181 -9.66 -12.19 20.58
N VAL A 182 -8.38 -12.28 20.92
CA VAL A 182 -7.30 -12.63 19.97
C VAL A 182 -6.74 -14.04 20.15
N ALA A 183 -7.29 -14.84 21.08
CA ALA A 183 -6.74 -16.15 21.44
C ALA A 183 -6.57 -17.08 20.22
N SER A 184 -7.60 -17.17 19.37
CA SER A 184 -7.55 -17.98 18.15
C SER A 184 -6.51 -17.51 17.14
N LEU A 185 -6.23 -16.20 17.10
CA LEU A 185 -5.22 -15.60 16.23
C LEU A 185 -3.80 -15.89 16.75
N VAL A 186 -3.63 -15.90 18.06
CA VAL A 186 -2.36 -16.26 18.72
C VAL A 186 -2.08 -17.75 18.54
N GLU A 187 -3.06 -18.62 18.75
CA GLU A 187 -2.95 -20.06 18.51
C GLU A 187 -2.61 -20.38 17.05
N ALA A 188 -3.14 -19.60 16.10
CA ALA A 188 -2.83 -19.73 14.68
C ALA A 188 -1.46 -19.16 14.27
N GLY A 189 -0.72 -18.52 15.19
CA GLY A 189 0.54 -17.83 14.88
C GLY A 189 0.39 -16.58 14.02
N ALA A 190 -0.82 -16.02 13.95
CA ALA A 190 -1.15 -14.81 13.19
C ALA A 190 -0.79 -13.52 13.95
N LEU A 191 -0.84 -13.59 15.28
CA LEU A 191 -0.67 -12.47 16.19
C LEU A 191 0.14 -12.91 17.41
N GLU A 192 1.07 -12.08 17.84
CA GLU A 192 1.66 -12.13 19.17
C GLU A 192 1.11 -10.96 19.98
N VAL A 193 0.62 -11.22 21.19
CA VAL A 193 0.10 -10.19 22.09
C VAL A 193 0.93 -10.15 23.37
N GLU A 194 1.46 -8.99 23.70
CA GLU A 194 2.30 -8.76 24.88
C GLU A 194 1.86 -7.50 25.62
N ARG A 195 2.18 -7.42 26.91
CA ARG A 195 2.05 -6.20 27.72
C ARG A 195 3.41 -5.85 28.35
N PRO A 196 3.78 -4.56 28.47
CA PRO A 196 5.03 -4.19 29.11
C PRO A 196 5.01 -4.57 30.60
N ALA A 197 6.20 -4.77 31.19
CA ALA A 197 6.32 -5.11 32.61
C ALA A 197 5.75 -4.03 33.55
N ALA A 198 5.81 -2.76 33.11
CA ALA A 198 5.17 -1.64 33.77
C ALA A 198 4.67 -0.66 32.70
N PRO A 199 3.47 -0.06 32.85
CA PRO A 199 2.89 0.89 31.90
C PRO A 199 3.47 2.30 32.09
N THR A 200 4.79 2.40 32.26
CA THR A 200 5.51 3.66 32.40
C THR A 200 6.13 4.09 31.07
N LEU A 201 6.42 5.38 30.91
CA LEU A 201 7.11 5.88 29.71
C LEU A 201 8.49 5.21 29.52
N ALA A 202 9.20 4.97 30.64
CA ALA A 202 10.48 4.29 30.62
C ALA A 202 10.34 2.80 30.23
N GLY A 203 9.30 2.13 30.72
CA GLY A 203 8.95 0.76 30.36
C GLY A 203 8.66 0.62 28.87
N LEU A 204 7.79 1.49 28.33
CA LEU A 204 7.47 1.52 26.90
C LEU A 204 8.71 1.76 26.05
N ARG A 205 9.55 2.73 26.41
CA ARG A 205 10.82 3.01 25.70
C ARG A 205 11.78 1.83 25.75
N SER A 206 11.91 1.17 26.90
CA SER A 206 12.78 0.00 27.04
C SER A 206 12.31 -1.16 26.15
N TYR A 207 11.00 -1.36 26.07
CA TYR A 207 10.39 -2.41 25.27
C TYR A 207 10.57 -2.16 23.76
N LEU A 208 10.22 -0.96 23.28
CA LEU A 208 10.34 -0.60 21.86
C LEU A 208 11.78 -0.71 21.33
N ARG A 209 12.79 -0.50 22.20
CA ARG A 209 14.21 -0.69 21.83
C ARG A 209 14.62 -2.15 21.61
N ARG A 210 13.86 -3.11 22.13
CA ARG A 210 14.21 -4.55 22.13
C ARG A 210 13.32 -5.38 21.21
N SER A 211 12.14 -4.87 20.86
CA SER A 211 11.10 -5.65 20.17
C SER A 211 10.50 -4.87 19.01
N ASN A 212 10.28 -5.56 17.88
CA ASN A 212 9.60 -5.00 16.71
C ASN A 212 8.08 -4.97 16.91
N VAL A 213 7.56 -3.94 17.56
CA VAL A 213 6.11 -3.74 17.71
C VAL A 213 5.49 -3.24 16.40
N HIS A 214 4.42 -3.91 15.95
CA HIS A 214 3.66 -3.54 14.75
C HIS A 214 2.41 -2.71 15.11
N ILE A 215 1.74 -3.09 16.21
CA ILE A 215 0.54 -2.43 16.73
C ILE A 215 0.77 -2.07 18.20
N LEU A 216 0.53 -0.82 18.57
CA LEU A 216 0.46 -0.38 19.96
C LEU A 216 -1.01 -0.12 20.32
N HIS A 217 -1.55 -0.87 21.27
CA HIS A 217 -2.90 -0.68 21.78
C HIS A 217 -2.83 -0.11 23.20
N PHE A 218 -3.20 1.16 23.34
CA PHE A 218 -3.27 1.84 24.62
C PHE A 218 -4.68 1.76 25.20
N VAL A 219 -4.73 1.45 26.49
CA VAL A 219 -5.92 1.43 27.32
C VAL A 219 -5.62 2.26 28.57
N GLY A 220 -6.38 3.32 28.81
CA GLY A 220 -6.17 4.16 29.97
C GLY A 220 -6.91 5.49 29.89
N HIS A 221 -6.49 6.44 30.71
CA HIS A 221 -7.00 7.81 30.67
C HIS A 221 -6.24 8.68 29.66
N GLY A 222 -6.96 9.66 29.11
CA GLY A 222 -6.38 10.77 28.37
C GLY A 222 -6.32 12.02 29.23
N TRP A 223 -5.64 13.06 28.75
CA TRP A 223 -5.78 14.41 29.30
C TRP A 223 -5.72 15.43 28.18
N PHE A 224 -6.49 16.50 28.32
CA PHE A 224 -6.60 17.57 27.34
C PHE A 224 -6.55 18.93 28.02
N ASP A 225 -5.72 19.82 27.47
CA ASP A 225 -5.65 21.23 27.83
C ASP A 225 -6.05 22.07 26.61
N ALA A 226 -7.27 22.60 26.66
CA ALA A 226 -7.82 23.45 25.60
C ALA A 226 -7.08 24.78 25.46
N VAL A 227 -6.48 25.30 26.52
CA VAL A 227 -5.81 26.61 26.53
C VAL A 227 -4.41 26.48 25.95
N GLY A 228 -3.68 25.45 26.36
CA GLY A 228 -2.35 25.14 25.84
C GLY A 228 -2.32 24.41 24.49
N ASP A 229 -3.49 24.03 23.97
CA ASP A 229 -3.63 23.12 22.83
C ASP A 229 -2.76 21.86 23.02
N GLN A 230 -2.85 21.24 24.20
CA GLN A 230 -2.11 20.02 24.51
C GLN A 230 -3.07 18.86 24.76
N ALA A 231 -2.65 17.69 24.30
CA ALA A 231 -3.38 16.44 24.48
C ALA A 231 -2.36 15.34 24.75
N GLY A 232 -2.76 14.33 25.51
CA GLY A 232 -1.89 13.22 25.82
C GLY A 232 -2.58 12.05 26.48
N LEU A 233 -1.74 11.10 26.87
CA LEU A 233 -2.11 9.89 27.60
C LEU A 233 -1.65 10.01 29.05
N VAL A 234 -2.36 9.37 29.96
CA VAL A 234 -1.91 9.19 31.33
C VAL A 234 -1.26 7.80 31.45
N LEU A 235 0.02 7.79 31.80
CA LEU A 235 0.79 6.60 32.14
C LEU A 235 1.03 6.53 33.66
N GLU A 236 1.69 5.48 34.12
CA GLU A 236 2.10 5.35 35.51
C GLU A 236 3.55 5.83 35.73
N ASP A 237 3.83 6.37 36.93
CA ASP A 237 5.18 6.49 37.47
C ASP A 237 5.64 5.17 38.13
N GLU A 238 6.87 5.14 38.64
CA GLU A 238 7.41 3.97 39.36
C GLU A 238 6.65 3.64 40.66
N ALA A 239 5.78 4.53 41.14
CA ALA A 239 4.94 4.33 42.31
C ALA A 239 3.47 3.98 41.94
N GLY A 240 3.17 3.79 40.65
CA GLY A 240 1.81 3.50 40.17
C GLY A 240 0.86 4.70 40.24
N ARG A 241 1.38 5.93 40.18
CA ARG A 241 0.61 7.19 40.17
C ARG A 241 0.61 7.84 38.80
N ALA A 242 -0.34 8.74 38.58
CA ALA A 242 -0.56 9.36 37.29
C ALA A 242 0.64 10.19 36.82
N THR A 243 1.08 9.93 35.60
CA THR A 243 2.06 10.72 34.88
C THR A 243 1.47 11.16 33.54
N LEU A 244 1.37 12.47 33.35
CA LEU A 244 0.88 13.05 32.10
C LEU A 244 1.96 12.97 31.02
N VAL A 245 1.66 12.28 29.92
CA VAL A 245 2.54 12.20 28.75
C VAL A 245 1.84 12.88 27.59
N ASN A 246 2.38 14.01 27.13
CA ASN A 246 1.81 14.70 25.98
C ASN A 246 2.09 13.94 24.66
N ALA A 247 1.28 14.22 23.65
CA ALA A 247 1.38 13.58 22.34
C ALA A 247 2.71 13.87 21.63
N GLU A 248 3.39 14.99 21.94
CA GLU A 248 4.71 15.31 21.41
C GLU A 248 5.78 14.35 21.97
N THR A 249 5.79 14.14 23.28
CA THR A 249 6.70 13.19 23.95
C THR A 249 6.46 11.77 23.44
N LEU A 250 5.18 11.37 23.30
CA LEU A 250 4.84 10.08 22.73
C LEU A 250 5.25 9.99 21.25
N GLY A 251 5.05 11.06 20.48
CA GLY A 251 5.48 11.17 19.10
C GLY A 251 6.98 10.95 18.94
N VAL A 252 7.81 11.66 19.70
CA VAL A 252 9.28 11.49 19.73
C VAL A 252 9.68 10.07 20.14
N LEU A 253 8.95 9.45 21.07
CA LEU A 253 9.23 8.09 21.49
C LEU A 253 8.96 7.06 20.39
N LEU A 254 7.88 7.26 19.62
CA LEU A 254 7.49 6.37 18.53
C LEU A 254 8.24 6.70 17.23
N GLU A 255 8.74 7.93 17.10
CA GLU A 255 9.59 8.37 16.00
C GLU A 255 10.84 7.48 15.90
N GLY A 256 11.06 6.90 14.72
CA GLY A 256 12.17 5.99 14.48
C GLY A 256 11.89 4.51 14.80
N HIS A 257 10.76 4.17 15.46
CA HIS A 257 10.30 2.78 15.56
C HIS A 257 9.67 2.34 14.24
N ARG A 258 10.52 2.12 13.23
CA ARG A 258 10.13 1.80 11.85
C ARG A 258 9.17 0.63 11.69
N PRO A 259 9.10 -0.39 12.57
CA PRO A 259 8.10 -1.45 12.47
C PRO A 259 6.67 -1.02 12.84
N LEU A 260 6.47 0.08 13.57
CA LEU A 260 5.14 0.52 13.97
C LEU A 260 4.28 0.86 12.75
N ARG A 261 3.02 0.42 12.78
CA ARG A 261 2.06 0.70 11.71
C ARG A 261 0.78 1.32 12.21
N LEU A 262 0.34 0.88 13.39
CA LEU A 262 -0.94 1.27 13.95
C LEU A 262 -0.82 1.56 15.44
N VAL A 263 -1.41 2.67 15.86
CA VAL A 263 -1.69 2.96 17.25
C VAL A 263 -3.21 2.91 17.45
N PHE A 264 -3.65 2.17 18.45
CA PHE A 264 -5.04 2.04 18.84
C PHE A 264 -5.22 2.67 20.22
N LEU A 265 -5.95 3.78 20.30
CA LEU A 265 -6.20 4.52 21.54
C LEU A 265 -7.63 4.20 22.01
N ASN A 266 -7.72 3.36 23.04
CA ASN A 266 -8.99 2.94 23.62
C ASN A 266 -9.25 3.65 24.96
N ALA A 267 -10.45 4.23 25.08
CA ALA A 267 -10.93 4.86 26.30
C ALA A 267 -11.80 3.87 27.07
N CYS A 268 -11.44 3.55 28.32
CA CYS A 268 -12.24 2.63 29.15
C CYS A 268 -13.49 3.30 29.74
N GLU A 269 -14.43 2.44 30.16
CA GLU A 269 -15.61 2.80 30.94
C GLU A 269 -15.21 3.62 32.19
N GLY A 270 -15.73 4.85 32.31
CA GLY A 270 -15.35 5.81 33.37
C GLY A 270 -14.50 7.00 32.90
N ALA A 271 -13.98 6.96 31.66
CA ALA A 271 -13.27 8.09 31.07
C ALA A 271 -14.13 9.37 31.00
N ARG A 272 -13.55 10.52 31.35
CA ARG A 272 -14.26 11.82 31.36
C ARG A 272 -14.41 12.39 29.95
N SER A 273 -15.25 13.43 29.81
CA SER A 273 -15.35 14.22 28.57
C SER A 273 -13.99 14.72 28.08
N ASP A 274 -13.08 15.07 29.01
CA ASP A 274 -11.73 15.56 28.71
C ASP A 274 -10.86 14.49 28.03
N ASP A 275 -11.07 13.21 28.36
CA ASP A 275 -10.32 12.08 27.80
C ASP A 275 -10.63 11.91 26.29
N ARG A 276 -11.83 12.30 25.84
CA ARG A 276 -12.26 12.18 24.43
C ARG A 276 -11.49 13.14 23.51
N SER A 277 -11.43 14.40 23.92
CA SER A 277 -10.64 15.43 23.25
C SER A 277 -9.14 15.11 23.31
N ALA A 278 -8.71 14.45 24.39
CA ALA A 278 -7.33 13.99 24.53
C ALA A 278 -6.95 12.93 23.49
N PHE A 279 -7.77 11.90 23.27
CA PHE A 279 -7.45 10.84 22.30
C PHE A 279 -7.48 11.34 20.86
N GLN A 280 -8.47 12.15 20.48
CA GLN A 280 -8.50 12.76 19.15
C GLN A 280 -7.32 13.71 18.93
N GLY A 281 -7.03 14.58 19.90
CA GLY A 281 -5.89 15.50 19.85
C GLY A 281 -4.55 14.76 19.78
N THR A 282 -4.42 13.66 20.54
CA THR A 282 -3.25 12.78 20.51
C THR A 282 -3.13 12.09 19.16
N ALA A 283 -4.21 11.52 18.62
CA ALA A 283 -4.21 10.84 17.32
C ALA A 283 -3.79 11.76 16.19
N HIS A 284 -4.34 12.97 16.14
CA HIS A 284 -3.98 13.97 15.13
C HIS A 284 -2.47 14.29 15.17
N ARG A 285 -1.90 14.47 16.38
CA ARG A 285 -0.47 14.73 16.55
C ARG A 285 0.40 13.53 16.20
N LEU A 286 0.01 12.31 16.60
CA LEU A 286 0.74 11.09 16.27
C LEU A 286 0.81 10.83 14.76
N VAL A 287 -0.26 11.08 14.01
CA VAL A 287 -0.20 10.96 12.55
C VAL A 287 0.71 12.03 11.93
N ARG A 288 0.69 13.26 12.47
CA ARG A 288 1.59 14.34 12.03
C ARG A 288 3.07 14.04 12.25
N VAL A 289 3.42 13.36 13.35
CA VAL A 289 4.82 12.98 13.66
C VAL A 289 5.25 11.65 13.04
N GLY A 290 4.42 11.07 12.16
CA GLY A 290 4.81 9.97 11.28
C GLY A 290 4.20 8.60 11.61
N VAL A 291 3.35 8.47 12.63
CA VAL A 291 2.59 7.23 12.86
C VAL A 291 1.64 7.01 11.68
N PRO A 292 1.71 5.85 10.97
CA PRO A 292 0.96 5.70 9.72
C PRO A 292 -0.56 5.72 9.90
N ILE A 293 -1.07 5.03 10.92
CA ILE A 293 -2.49 4.94 11.25
C ILE A 293 -2.68 5.09 12.76
N VAL A 294 -3.66 5.90 13.15
CA VAL A 294 -4.14 5.96 14.53
C VAL A 294 -5.65 5.75 14.53
N ILE A 295 -6.12 4.80 15.33
CA ILE A 295 -7.54 4.65 15.66
C ILE A 295 -7.73 5.22 17.06
N ALA A 296 -8.70 6.11 17.24
CA ALA A 296 -8.99 6.74 18.52
C ALA A 296 -10.50 6.74 18.79
N MET A 297 -10.87 6.43 20.03
CA MET A 297 -12.26 6.50 20.48
C MET A 297 -12.69 7.96 20.70
N GLN A 298 -13.85 8.35 20.14
CA GLN A 298 -14.44 9.67 20.35
C GLN A 298 -15.49 9.73 21.47
N ALA A 299 -15.85 8.57 22.02
CA ALA A 299 -16.71 8.40 23.19
C ALA A 299 -16.19 7.22 24.01
N ALA A 300 -16.62 7.11 25.27
CA ALA A 300 -16.43 5.86 26.01
C ALA A 300 -17.35 4.79 25.40
N ILE A 301 -16.95 3.54 25.50
CA ILE A 301 -17.79 2.38 25.21
C ILE A 301 -17.76 1.46 26.42
N ASP A 302 -18.89 0.82 26.70
CA ASP A 302 -18.93 -0.24 27.70
C ASP A 302 -18.00 -1.41 27.34
N ASN A 303 -17.68 -2.24 28.34
CA ASN A 303 -16.72 -3.34 28.18
C ASN A 303 -17.17 -4.42 27.17
N GLU A 304 -18.48 -4.66 27.04
CA GLU A 304 -19.01 -5.68 26.13
C GLU A 304 -18.77 -5.21 24.67
N ARG A 305 -19.06 -3.94 24.41
CA ARG A 305 -18.81 -3.29 23.12
C ARG A 305 -17.31 -3.15 22.84
N ALA A 306 -16.48 -2.79 23.83
CA ALA A 306 -15.03 -2.75 23.67
C ALA A 306 -14.46 -4.10 23.23
N THR A 307 -14.93 -5.17 23.88
CA THR A 307 -14.53 -6.55 23.55
C THR A 307 -14.96 -6.93 22.13
N ALA A 308 -16.22 -6.69 21.78
CA ALA A 308 -16.75 -6.98 20.43
C ALA A 308 -15.99 -6.21 19.34
N LEU A 309 -15.69 -4.94 19.60
CA LEU A 309 -14.93 -4.08 18.68
C LEU A 309 -13.51 -4.61 18.47
N ALA A 310 -12.77 -4.89 19.54
CA ALA A 310 -11.41 -5.38 19.46
C ALA A 310 -11.34 -6.74 18.76
N GLN A 311 -12.23 -7.67 19.11
CA GLN A 311 -12.31 -9.00 18.52
C GLN A 311 -12.54 -8.94 17.01
N GLU A 312 -13.57 -8.20 16.58
CA GLU A 312 -13.91 -8.13 15.16
C GLU A 312 -12.83 -7.38 14.36
N PHE A 313 -12.24 -6.33 14.95
CA PHE A 313 -11.16 -5.58 14.35
C PHE A 313 -9.91 -6.44 14.10
N TYR A 314 -9.37 -7.09 15.14
CA TYR A 314 -8.15 -7.89 15.00
C TYR A 314 -8.37 -9.12 14.12
N ARG A 315 -9.55 -9.77 14.21
CA ARG A 315 -9.92 -10.88 13.32
C ARG A 315 -9.93 -10.45 11.86
N SER A 316 -10.60 -9.34 11.55
CA SER A 316 -10.66 -8.80 10.18
C SER A 316 -9.27 -8.42 9.66
N LEU A 317 -8.42 -7.82 10.49
CA LEU A 317 -7.03 -7.51 10.13
C LEU A 317 -6.25 -8.78 9.74
N THR A 318 -6.35 -9.85 10.53
CA THR A 318 -5.68 -11.12 10.23
C THR A 318 -6.29 -11.85 9.03
N ASP A 319 -7.58 -11.64 8.74
CA ASP A 319 -8.26 -12.12 7.53
C ASP A 319 -7.78 -11.40 6.25
N GLY A 320 -6.88 -10.42 6.40
CA GLY A 320 -6.27 -9.66 5.33
C GLY A 320 -7.09 -8.46 4.88
N TYR A 321 -7.98 -7.95 5.73
CA TYR A 321 -8.75 -6.75 5.43
C TYR A 321 -7.86 -5.52 5.62
N PRO A 322 -7.94 -4.51 4.74
CA PRO A 322 -7.39 -3.18 5.03
C PRO A 322 -7.95 -2.63 6.35
N VAL A 323 -7.20 -1.77 7.04
CA VAL A 323 -7.54 -1.28 8.37
C VAL A 323 -8.90 -0.60 8.43
N GLU A 324 -9.24 0.20 7.42
CA GLU A 324 -10.53 0.87 7.34
C GLU A 324 -11.69 -0.12 7.13
N ALA A 325 -11.43 -1.22 6.41
CA ALA A 325 -12.42 -2.28 6.25
C ALA A 325 -12.59 -3.07 7.54
N ALA A 326 -11.49 -3.38 8.24
CA ALA A 326 -11.51 -4.03 9.55
C ALA A 326 -12.25 -3.19 10.59
N ILE A 327 -12.02 -1.87 10.61
CA ILE A 327 -12.82 -0.97 11.45
C ILE A 327 -14.29 -0.97 11.02
N THR A 328 -14.61 -0.92 9.73
CA THR A 328 -16.01 -0.99 9.29
C THR A 328 -16.69 -2.29 9.71
N GLU A 329 -16.02 -3.45 9.69
CA GLU A 329 -16.60 -4.69 10.23
C GLU A 329 -16.80 -4.59 11.75
N ALA A 330 -15.84 -4.02 12.48
CA ALA A 330 -16.01 -3.76 13.92
C ALA A 330 -17.18 -2.81 14.21
N ARG A 331 -17.39 -1.77 13.39
CA ARG A 331 -18.57 -0.89 13.50
C ARG A 331 -19.87 -1.65 13.25
N LYS A 332 -19.89 -2.58 12.29
CA LYS A 332 -21.08 -3.42 12.05
C LYS A 332 -21.37 -4.37 13.21
N ALA A 333 -20.34 -4.88 13.88
CA ALA A 333 -20.52 -5.71 15.08
C ALA A 333 -21.15 -4.92 16.24
N LEU A 334 -20.90 -3.60 16.32
CA LEU A 334 -21.53 -2.71 17.28
C LEU A 334 -22.87 -2.13 16.83
N PHE A 335 -23.28 -2.34 15.57
CA PHE A 335 -24.48 -1.73 15.03
C PHE A 335 -25.73 -2.44 15.52
N ASP A 336 -26.63 -1.67 16.13
CA ASP A 336 -28.00 -2.08 16.39
C ASP A 336 -28.94 -0.90 16.07
N ALA A 337 -29.97 -1.18 15.28
CA ALA A 337 -30.93 -0.18 14.79
C ALA A 337 -31.77 0.48 15.89
N HIS A 338 -31.84 -0.12 17.08
CA HIS A 338 -32.63 0.35 18.21
C HIS A 338 -31.80 0.93 19.35
N HIS A 339 -30.47 0.86 19.25
CA HIS A 339 -29.54 1.31 20.28
C HIS A 339 -28.75 2.55 19.82
N PRO A 340 -28.06 3.22 20.76
CA PRO A 340 -27.22 4.35 20.47
C PRO A 340 -26.10 4.03 19.45
N PRO A 341 -25.61 5.04 18.70
CA PRO A 341 -24.65 4.85 17.62
C PRO A 341 -23.20 4.66 18.10
N ASP A 342 -22.97 3.73 19.03
CA ASP A 342 -21.64 3.47 19.60
C ASP A 342 -20.68 2.87 18.56
N TRP A 343 -21.24 2.34 17.46
CA TRP A 343 -20.52 1.99 16.25
C TRP A 343 -19.79 3.18 15.60
N ALA A 344 -20.17 4.42 15.89
CA ALA A 344 -19.50 5.62 15.39
C ALA A 344 -18.29 6.01 16.24
N THR A 345 -18.14 5.44 17.44
CA THR A 345 -17.09 5.78 18.40
C THR A 345 -15.64 5.60 17.88
N PRO A 346 -15.27 4.54 17.16
CA PRO A 346 -13.91 4.42 16.61
C PRO A 346 -13.70 5.35 15.41
N VAL A 347 -12.75 6.29 15.53
CA VAL A 347 -12.33 7.20 14.48
C VAL A 347 -10.96 6.79 13.95
N ILE A 348 -10.80 6.75 12.63
CA ILE A 348 -9.53 6.41 11.98
C ILE A 348 -8.87 7.65 11.37
N PHE A 349 -7.65 7.94 11.80
CA PHE A 349 -6.74 8.93 11.24
C PHE A 349 -5.62 8.21 10.51
N THR A 350 -5.29 8.62 9.29
CA THR A 350 -4.26 7.97 8.49
C THR A 350 -3.52 8.94 7.58
N ARG A 351 -2.25 8.63 7.33
CA ARG A 351 -1.40 9.23 6.27
C ARG A 351 -0.94 8.19 5.24
N SER A 352 -1.54 7.00 5.22
CA SER A 352 -1.20 5.92 4.30
C SER A 352 -2.22 5.76 3.17
N ALA A 353 -1.76 5.34 2.00
CA ALA A 353 -2.60 5.13 0.82
C ALA A 353 -3.23 3.76 0.68
N ASP A 354 -2.63 2.67 1.15
CA ASP A 354 -3.14 1.31 0.90
C ASP A 354 -3.84 0.69 2.11
N GLN A 355 -3.58 1.20 3.33
CA GLN A 355 -4.16 0.76 4.59
C GLN A 355 -4.06 -0.76 4.85
N LEU A 356 -3.14 -1.46 4.18
CA LEU A 356 -3.03 -2.92 4.27
C LEU A 356 -1.92 -3.32 5.24
N LEU A 357 -2.30 -3.77 6.45
CA LEU A 357 -1.36 -4.15 7.52
C LEU A 357 -0.79 -5.56 7.35
N ALA A 358 -1.66 -6.56 7.17
CA ALA A 358 -1.26 -7.95 6.98
C ALA A 358 -1.86 -8.47 5.68
N PRO A 359 -1.05 -8.88 4.69
CA PRO A 359 -1.57 -9.65 3.58
C PRO A 359 -2.08 -11.00 4.12
N LYS A 360 -3.23 -11.45 3.60
CA LYS A 360 -3.94 -12.64 4.05
C LYS A 360 -2.98 -13.80 4.32
N MET A 361 -3.03 -14.37 5.54
CA MET A 361 -2.40 -15.66 5.80
C MET A 361 -3.00 -16.65 4.81
N GLN A 362 -2.18 -17.17 3.89
CA GLN A 362 -2.52 -18.44 3.27
C GLN A 362 -2.64 -19.42 4.42
N GLU A 363 -3.83 -20.00 4.62
CA GLU A 363 -4.02 -21.08 5.57
C GLU A 363 -2.90 -22.08 5.36
N THR A 364 -2.01 -22.15 6.34
CA THR A 364 -0.92 -23.09 6.42
C THR A 364 -1.57 -24.46 6.55
N ARG A 365 -1.89 -25.09 5.42
CA ARG A 365 -2.16 -26.52 5.40
C ARG A 365 -0.89 -27.18 5.90
N THR A 366 -1.03 -27.79 7.07
CA THR A 366 0.00 -28.49 7.81
C THR A 366 0.82 -29.35 6.86
N THR A 367 2.13 -29.10 6.89
CA THR A 367 3.17 -29.77 6.13
C THR A 367 3.19 -31.26 6.46
N GLU A 368 2.52 -32.08 5.66
CA GLU A 368 2.98 -33.44 5.39
C GLU A 368 3.98 -33.41 4.23
N ALA A 369 5.03 -34.23 4.35
CA ALA A 369 6.17 -34.30 3.44
C ALA A 369 5.73 -34.37 1.96
N PRO A 370 6.46 -33.70 1.04
CA PRO A 370 6.01 -33.52 -0.33
C PRO A 370 5.98 -34.87 -1.05
N THR A 371 4.78 -35.44 -1.18
CA THR A 371 4.51 -36.40 -2.24
C THR A 371 4.34 -35.58 -3.50
N VAL A 372 5.24 -35.79 -4.46
CA VAL A 372 5.36 -35.12 -5.75
C VAL A 372 3.98 -34.93 -6.39
N ALA A 373 3.43 -33.73 -6.29
CA ALA A 373 2.24 -33.32 -7.03
C ALA A 373 2.69 -32.75 -8.38
N THR A 374 2.17 -33.34 -9.45
CA THR A 374 2.38 -32.98 -10.85
C THR A 374 2.12 -31.48 -11.10
N PRO A 375 2.91 -30.78 -11.93
CA PRO A 375 2.84 -29.32 -12.06
C PRO A 375 1.46 -28.85 -12.53
N ALA A 376 0.93 -27.79 -11.89
CA ALA A 376 -0.18 -27.03 -12.43
C ALA A 376 0.17 -26.55 -13.85
N GLN A 377 -0.73 -26.78 -14.80
CA GLN A 377 -0.48 -26.51 -16.21
C GLN A 377 -0.37 -24.99 -16.44
N ARG A 378 0.77 -24.54 -16.97
CA ARG A 378 1.05 -23.14 -17.34
C ARG A 378 -0.08 -22.60 -18.22
N LEU A 379 -0.60 -21.40 -17.91
CA LEU A 379 -1.61 -20.76 -18.74
C LEU A 379 -1.03 -20.50 -20.15
N ALA A 380 -1.86 -20.55 -21.19
CA ALA A 380 -1.38 -20.43 -22.57
C ALA A 380 -0.58 -19.14 -22.85
N PHE A 381 -0.94 -18.04 -22.17
CA PHE A 381 -0.28 -16.74 -22.29
C PHE A 381 0.82 -16.49 -21.23
N GLU A 382 0.99 -17.38 -20.25
CA GLU A 382 2.00 -17.22 -19.21
C GLU A 382 3.39 -17.57 -19.79
N PRO A 383 4.43 -16.74 -19.64
CA PRO A 383 5.78 -17.05 -20.10
C PRO A 383 6.39 -18.28 -19.43
N GLU A 384 7.21 -19.03 -20.17
CA GLU A 384 8.09 -20.05 -19.58
C GLU A 384 9.15 -19.36 -18.72
N MET A 385 9.29 -19.78 -17.46
CA MET A 385 10.18 -19.15 -16.48
C MET A 385 11.40 -20.03 -16.19
N VAL A 386 12.56 -19.41 -16.01
CA VAL A 386 13.83 -20.03 -15.65
C VAL A 386 14.28 -19.50 -14.31
N THR A 387 14.59 -20.39 -13.36
CA THR A 387 15.09 -20.01 -12.02
C THR A 387 16.57 -19.69 -12.08
N ILE A 388 16.94 -18.52 -11.57
CA ILE A 388 18.31 -18.03 -11.38
C ILE A 388 18.65 -18.16 -9.90
N PRO A 389 19.72 -18.88 -9.53
CA PRO A 389 20.08 -19.10 -8.14
C PRO A 389 20.56 -17.81 -7.45
N ALA A 390 20.33 -17.71 -6.14
CA ALA A 390 20.91 -16.66 -5.32
C ALA A 390 22.45 -16.72 -5.38
N GLY A 391 23.10 -15.57 -5.22
CA GLY A 391 24.56 -15.48 -5.12
C GLY A 391 25.17 -14.31 -5.86
N ALA A 392 26.48 -14.18 -5.72
CA ALA A 392 27.30 -13.14 -6.32
C ALA A 392 27.52 -13.34 -7.83
N PHE A 393 27.72 -12.25 -8.56
CA PHE A 393 28.15 -12.29 -9.96
C PHE A 393 28.92 -11.03 -10.41
N TRP A 394 29.64 -11.24 -11.52
CA TRP A 394 30.31 -10.36 -12.48
C TRP A 394 29.94 -8.91 -12.85
N MET A 395 29.03 -8.13 -12.26
CA MET A 395 28.42 -6.98 -12.98
C MET A 395 29.38 -5.96 -13.65
N GLY A 396 29.11 -5.59 -14.91
CA GLY A 396 29.90 -4.62 -15.70
C GLY A 396 30.95 -5.25 -16.61
N ASP A 397 31.79 -4.41 -17.25
CA ASP A 397 32.82 -4.83 -18.21
C ASP A 397 34.22 -4.45 -17.69
N VAL A 398 35.24 -5.25 -18.02
CA VAL A 398 36.63 -4.98 -17.62
C VAL A 398 37.25 -3.82 -18.39
N ASP A 399 36.86 -3.67 -19.66
CA ASP A 399 37.44 -2.69 -20.58
C ASP A 399 36.63 -1.40 -20.67
N ALA A 400 35.55 -1.30 -19.90
CA ALA A 400 34.74 -0.09 -19.85
C ALA A 400 35.39 1.00 -18.98
N PRO A 401 35.07 2.29 -19.22
CA PRO A 401 35.54 3.40 -18.38
C PRO A 401 35.25 3.17 -16.89
N GLU A 402 35.94 3.91 -16.02
CA GLU A 402 35.85 3.72 -14.55
C GLU A 402 34.40 3.74 -14.02
N GLU A 403 33.53 4.52 -14.68
CA GLU A 403 32.10 4.65 -14.41
C GLU A 403 31.24 3.42 -14.82
N TRP A 404 31.87 2.37 -15.36
CA TRP A 404 31.25 1.14 -15.88
C TRP A 404 32.04 -0.14 -15.54
N ARG A 405 33.11 0.03 -14.75
CA ARG A 405 34.06 -1.04 -14.48
C ARG A 405 33.40 -2.20 -13.75
N ARG A 406 33.84 -3.40 -14.11
CA ARG A 406 33.42 -4.66 -13.48
C ARG A 406 33.54 -4.62 -11.95
N HIS A 407 32.47 -5.00 -11.26
CA HIS A 407 32.37 -5.10 -9.80
C HIS A 407 31.42 -6.23 -9.43
N GLU A 408 31.48 -6.69 -8.18
CA GLU A 408 30.65 -7.80 -7.72
C GLU A 408 29.28 -7.30 -7.23
N VAL A 409 28.22 -8.03 -7.60
CA VAL A 409 26.85 -7.78 -7.12
C VAL A 409 26.25 -9.08 -6.60
N VAL A 410 25.62 -9.03 -5.42
CA VAL A 410 24.93 -10.17 -4.80
C VAL A 410 23.44 -10.02 -5.00
N LEU A 411 22.79 -11.03 -5.58
CA LEU A 411 21.34 -11.04 -5.81
C LEU A 411 20.70 -12.24 -5.12
N PRO A 412 19.45 -12.10 -4.61
CA PRO A 412 18.64 -13.24 -4.18
C PRO A 412 18.32 -14.15 -5.38
N ALA A 413 17.69 -15.30 -5.10
CA ALA A 413 17.14 -16.14 -6.16
C ALA A 413 15.91 -15.44 -6.76
N PHE A 414 15.73 -15.58 -8.07
CA PHE A 414 14.57 -15.07 -8.79
C PHE A 414 14.32 -15.94 -10.02
N ALA A 415 13.14 -15.88 -10.60
CA ALA A 415 12.85 -16.48 -11.90
C ALA A 415 12.77 -15.38 -12.97
N ILE A 416 13.15 -15.68 -14.21
CA ILE A 416 13.05 -14.76 -15.34
C ILE A 416 12.51 -15.51 -16.57
N SER A 417 11.72 -14.85 -17.41
CA SER A 417 11.14 -15.52 -18.57
C SER A 417 12.24 -15.92 -19.55
N LYS A 418 12.16 -17.17 -20.01
CA LYS A 418 13.14 -17.80 -20.90
C LYS A 418 13.36 -16.97 -22.17
N TYR A 419 12.27 -16.46 -22.71
CA TYR A 419 12.24 -15.61 -23.90
C TYR A 419 11.64 -14.23 -23.54
N PRO A 420 11.86 -13.20 -24.39
CA PRO A 420 11.06 -11.98 -24.34
C PRO A 420 9.56 -12.29 -24.47
N VAL A 421 8.72 -11.42 -23.92
CA VAL A 421 7.26 -11.56 -24.06
C VAL A 421 6.89 -11.49 -25.54
N THR A 422 6.19 -12.52 -26.02
CA THR A 422 5.80 -12.63 -27.44
C THR A 422 4.54 -11.82 -27.74
N ASN A 423 4.31 -11.54 -29.03
CA ASN A 423 3.10 -10.88 -29.49
C ASN A 423 1.82 -11.62 -29.07
N SER A 424 1.81 -12.96 -29.11
CA SER A 424 0.67 -13.78 -28.69
C SER A 424 0.39 -13.67 -27.18
N GLN A 425 1.43 -13.70 -26.35
CA GLN A 425 1.31 -13.53 -24.90
C GLN A 425 0.82 -12.12 -24.56
N TYR A 426 1.36 -11.10 -25.24
CA TYR A 426 0.92 -9.71 -25.04
C TYR A 426 -0.50 -9.45 -25.56
N ALA A 427 -0.94 -10.15 -26.61
CA ALA A 427 -2.28 -9.99 -27.15
C ALA A 427 -3.37 -10.35 -26.13
N ALA A 428 -3.13 -11.33 -25.26
CA ALA A 428 -4.05 -11.67 -24.17
C ALA A 428 -4.28 -10.49 -23.21
N PHE A 429 -3.22 -9.74 -22.90
CA PHE A 429 -3.30 -8.49 -22.13
C PHE A 429 -3.99 -7.37 -22.91
N ALA A 430 -3.54 -7.10 -24.14
CA ALA A 430 -4.03 -5.99 -24.95
C ALA A 430 -5.53 -6.12 -25.27
N GLN A 431 -6.06 -7.35 -25.42
CA GLN A 431 -7.50 -7.59 -25.58
C GLN A 431 -8.32 -7.10 -24.39
N ARG A 432 -7.80 -7.23 -23.17
CA ARG A 432 -8.48 -6.78 -21.95
C ARG A 432 -8.28 -5.29 -21.68
N PHE A 433 -7.13 -4.74 -22.09
CA PHE A 433 -6.75 -3.35 -21.91
C PHE A 433 -6.30 -2.69 -23.22
N PRO A 434 -7.24 -2.36 -24.13
CA PRO A 434 -6.92 -1.85 -25.47
C PRO A 434 -6.15 -0.51 -25.51
N GLN A 435 -6.13 0.22 -24.40
CA GLN A 435 -5.35 1.46 -24.23
C GLN A 435 -3.83 1.21 -24.20
N HIS A 436 -3.39 0.02 -23.80
CA HIS A 436 -1.98 -0.38 -23.76
C HIS A 436 -1.51 -1.07 -25.04
N ARG A 437 -2.30 -1.03 -26.11
CA ARG A 437 -1.92 -1.69 -27.37
C ARG A 437 -0.58 -1.16 -27.91
N PRO A 438 0.24 -2.02 -28.54
CA PRO A 438 1.48 -1.57 -29.17
C PRO A 438 1.21 -0.51 -30.24
N ARG A 439 2.13 0.46 -30.36
CA ARG A 439 2.12 1.46 -31.44
C ARG A 439 3.22 1.13 -32.44
N GLY A 440 2.89 1.10 -33.73
CA GLY A 440 3.78 0.56 -34.75
C GLY A 440 3.74 -0.97 -34.78
N ALA A 441 4.75 -1.60 -35.40
CA ALA A 441 4.89 -3.06 -35.47
C ALA A 441 3.74 -3.84 -36.14
N ASN A 442 2.94 -3.19 -36.99
CA ASN A 442 1.86 -3.80 -37.80
C ASN A 442 0.72 -4.46 -37.00
N TRP A 443 0.49 -4.05 -35.74
CA TRP A 443 -0.69 -4.48 -34.98
C TRP A 443 -1.97 -3.82 -35.52
N PHE A 444 -3.03 -4.61 -35.69
CA PHE A 444 -4.36 -4.10 -35.97
C PHE A 444 -5.16 -4.03 -34.67
N PHE A 445 -5.20 -2.84 -34.08
CA PHE A 445 -5.80 -2.61 -32.76
C PHE A 445 -5.16 -3.50 -31.69
N THR A 446 -5.88 -4.48 -31.14
CA THR A 446 -5.38 -5.44 -30.13
C THR A 446 -4.95 -6.77 -30.74
N LYS A 447 -4.98 -6.90 -32.07
CA LYS A 447 -4.60 -8.13 -32.78
C LYS A 447 -3.18 -8.01 -33.33
N PRO A 448 -2.27 -8.92 -32.96
CA PRO A 448 -0.92 -8.96 -33.52
C PRO A 448 -0.92 -9.41 -34.99
N PRO A 449 0.14 -9.08 -35.75
CA PRO A 449 0.36 -9.64 -37.08
C PRO A 449 0.42 -11.18 -37.04
N ALA A 450 -0.38 -11.83 -37.89
CA ALA A 450 -0.60 -13.28 -37.84
C ALA A 450 0.67 -14.10 -38.12
N ASP A 451 1.61 -13.54 -38.89
CA ASP A 451 2.91 -14.13 -39.23
C ASP A 451 3.98 -13.91 -38.15
N ARG A 452 3.65 -13.28 -37.01
CA ARG A 452 4.61 -12.88 -35.96
C ARG A 452 4.13 -13.12 -34.54
N LEU A 453 3.27 -14.13 -34.32
CA LEU A 453 2.71 -14.42 -33.00
C LEU A 453 3.76 -14.79 -31.94
N ASP A 454 4.85 -15.43 -32.37
CA ASP A 454 5.98 -15.91 -31.58
C ASP A 454 7.21 -14.97 -31.65
N HIS A 455 7.08 -13.82 -32.32
CA HIS A 455 8.07 -12.76 -32.25
C HIS A 455 7.92 -11.96 -30.95
N PRO A 456 8.98 -11.30 -30.45
CA PRO A 456 8.89 -10.40 -29.31
C PRO A 456 7.91 -9.26 -29.58
N VAL A 457 7.13 -8.89 -28.56
CA VAL A 457 6.31 -7.68 -28.61
C VAL A 457 7.22 -6.45 -28.59
N THR A 458 6.90 -5.46 -29.43
CA THR A 458 7.64 -4.20 -29.57
C THR A 458 6.67 -3.05 -29.74
N GLY A 459 7.12 -1.80 -29.68
CA GLY A 459 6.21 -0.64 -29.77
C GLY A 459 5.39 -0.40 -28.50
N VAL A 460 5.87 -0.93 -27.38
CA VAL A 460 5.30 -0.77 -26.04
C VAL A 460 6.20 0.14 -25.20
N SER A 461 5.61 0.99 -24.38
CA SER A 461 6.36 1.82 -23.45
C SER A 461 6.78 1.02 -22.23
N TRP A 462 7.69 1.56 -21.41
CA TRP A 462 8.03 0.96 -20.13
C TRP A 462 6.79 0.79 -19.25
N HIS A 463 5.91 1.79 -19.24
CA HIS A 463 4.66 1.78 -18.48
C HIS A 463 3.72 0.65 -18.93
N ASP A 464 3.63 0.37 -20.24
CA ASP A 464 2.82 -0.76 -20.71
C ASP A 464 3.41 -2.12 -20.31
N ALA A 465 4.74 -2.23 -20.29
CA ALA A 465 5.43 -3.43 -19.87
C ALA A 465 5.23 -3.71 -18.37
N VAL A 466 5.24 -2.66 -17.54
CA VAL A 466 4.87 -2.73 -16.12
C VAL A 466 3.40 -3.13 -15.95
N ALA A 467 2.48 -2.50 -16.69
CA ALA A 467 1.06 -2.84 -16.65
C ALA A 467 0.80 -4.31 -17.05
N TYR A 468 1.53 -4.83 -18.04
CA TYR A 468 1.50 -6.25 -18.40
C TYR A 468 1.96 -7.15 -17.24
N CYS A 469 3.04 -6.80 -16.55
CA CYS A 469 3.53 -7.56 -15.39
C CYS A 469 2.49 -7.61 -14.27
N VAL A 470 1.88 -6.47 -13.95
CA VAL A 470 0.80 -6.36 -12.95
C VAL A 470 -0.39 -7.23 -13.34
N TRP A 471 -0.82 -7.18 -14.60
CA TRP A 471 -1.91 -8.03 -15.09
C TRP A 471 -1.55 -9.52 -15.02
N LEU A 472 -0.35 -9.91 -15.47
CA LEU A 472 0.09 -11.30 -15.44
C LEU A 472 0.16 -11.84 -14.00
N ALA A 473 0.59 -11.00 -13.05
CA ALA A 473 0.56 -11.31 -11.63
C ALA A 473 -0.86 -11.59 -11.12
N GLN A 474 -1.84 -10.79 -11.54
CA GLN A 474 -3.25 -11.01 -11.19
C GLN A 474 -3.82 -12.31 -11.79
N GLN A 475 -3.40 -12.70 -13.00
CA GLN A 475 -3.91 -13.93 -13.65
C GLN A 475 -3.35 -15.21 -13.06
N THR A 476 -2.13 -15.15 -12.53
CA THR A 476 -1.36 -16.34 -12.10
C THR A 476 -1.23 -16.46 -10.59
N GLY A 477 -1.46 -15.37 -9.85
CA GLY A 477 -1.16 -15.28 -8.42
C GLY A 477 0.34 -15.20 -8.09
N ARG A 478 1.20 -15.07 -9.09
CA ARG A 478 2.66 -14.99 -8.95
C ARG A 478 3.15 -13.54 -9.03
N ARG A 479 4.26 -13.20 -8.39
CA ARG A 479 4.77 -11.81 -8.33
C ARG A 479 5.58 -11.45 -9.58
N TYR A 480 4.89 -11.14 -10.68
CA TYR A 480 5.55 -10.70 -11.92
C TYR A 480 5.92 -9.22 -11.92
N ARG A 481 7.11 -8.90 -12.45
CA ARG A 481 7.67 -7.54 -12.63
C ARG A 481 8.65 -7.51 -13.81
N LEU A 482 9.13 -6.32 -14.17
CA LEU A 482 10.33 -6.23 -15.02
C LEU A 482 11.58 -6.63 -14.20
N PRO A 483 12.61 -7.21 -14.83
CA PRO A 483 13.89 -7.43 -14.16
C PRO A 483 14.60 -6.08 -13.94
N SER A 484 15.40 -5.99 -12.87
CA SER A 484 16.46 -4.98 -12.79
C SER A 484 17.56 -5.25 -13.82
N GLU A 485 18.38 -4.24 -14.14
CA GLU A 485 19.52 -4.44 -15.04
C GLU A 485 20.52 -5.46 -14.48
N ALA A 486 20.65 -5.56 -13.15
CA ALA A 486 21.52 -6.52 -12.49
C ALA A 486 20.99 -7.95 -12.61
N GLU A 487 19.70 -8.17 -12.38
CA GLU A 487 19.06 -9.47 -12.56
C GLU A 487 19.12 -9.92 -14.02
N TRP A 488 18.86 -9.00 -14.94
CA TRP A 488 18.97 -9.26 -16.37
C TRP A 488 20.40 -9.68 -16.75
N GLU A 489 21.42 -8.95 -16.27
CA GLU A 489 22.82 -9.24 -16.58
C GLU A 489 23.28 -10.56 -15.97
N LYS A 490 22.87 -10.87 -14.74
CA LYS A 490 23.15 -12.16 -14.13
C LYS A 490 22.52 -13.29 -14.93
N ALA A 491 21.25 -13.14 -15.33
CA ALA A 491 20.56 -14.13 -16.17
C ALA A 491 21.26 -14.33 -17.52
N ALA A 492 21.81 -13.26 -18.10
CA ALA A 492 22.55 -13.30 -19.35
C ALA A 492 23.92 -13.95 -19.22
N ARG A 493 24.67 -13.59 -18.20
CA ARG A 493 26.10 -13.87 -18.14
C ARG A 493 26.47 -15.05 -17.24
N GLY A 494 25.64 -15.41 -16.28
CA GLY A 494 26.07 -16.31 -15.21
C GLY A 494 27.05 -15.64 -14.26
N THR A 495 27.91 -16.44 -13.63
CA THR A 495 28.83 -16.00 -12.57
C THR A 495 30.28 -15.83 -13.04
N ASP A 496 30.60 -16.22 -14.28
CA ASP A 496 31.98 -16.30 -14.79
C ASP A 496 32.46 -15.05 -15.55
N GLY A 497 31.58 -14.08 -15.78
CA GLY A 497 31.96 -12.80 -16.37
C GLY A 497 32.10 -12.81 -17.91
N ARG A 498 31.51 -13.78 -18.60
CA ARG A 498 31.53 -13.90 -20.09
C ARG A 498 31.00 -12.66 -20.86
N THR A 499 31.45 -12.49 -22.10
CA THR A 499 31.03 -11.36 -22.95
C THR A 499 29.61 -11.54 -23.52
N TYR A 500 29.28 -12.75 -23.98
CA TYR A 500 27.98 -13.10 -24.55
C TYR A 500 27.30 -14.22 -23.75
N PRO A 501 25.98 -14.41 -23.85
CA PRO A 501 25.30 -15.46 -23.08
C PRO A 501 25.89 -16.86 -23.30
N TRP A 502 26.29 -17.15 -24.54
CA TRP A 502 26.91 -18.42 -24.95
C TRP A 502 28.43 -18.50 -24.71
N GLY A 503 29.08 -17.48 -24.13
CA GLY A 503 30.52 -17.44 -23.88
C GLY A 503 31.24 -16.34 -24.67
N GLU A 504 32.48 -16.62 -25.10
CA GLU A 504 33.35 -15.64 -25.79
C GLU A 504 33.34 -15.75 -27.32
N ALA A 505 32.73 -16.80 -27.85
CA ALA A 505 32.69 -17.01 -29.29
C ALA A 505 31.88 -15.89 -29.97
N PRO A 506 32.29 -15.42 -31.16
CA PRO A 506 31.66 -14.28 -31.80
C PRO A 506 30.16 -14.54 -32.09
N PRO A 507 29.34 -13.48 -32.13
CA PRO A 507 27.94 -13.59 -32.53
C PRO A 507 27.78 -14.19 -33.93
N THR A 508 26.78 -15.08 -34.08
CA THR A 508 26.37 -15.66 -35.38
C THR A 508 24.85 -15.67 -35.47
N SER A 509 24.29 -15.93 -36.66
CA SER A 509 22.85 -15.98 -36.88
C SER A 509 22.12 -17.07 -36.08
N GLU A 510 22.82 -18.11 -35.66
CA GLU A 510 22.31 -19.24 -34.86
C GLU A 510 22.24 -18.88 -33.36
N ARG A 511 22.98 -17.84 -32.95
CA ARG A 511 23.14 -17.41 -31.55
C ARG A 511 22.40 -16.12 -31.24
N CYS A 512 22.23 -15.23 -32.20
CA CYS A 512 21.39 -14.04 -32.03
C CYS A 512 20.86 -13.51 -33.36
N ASN A 513 19.78 -12.73 -33.27
CA ASN A 513 19.29 -11.92 -34.38
C ASN A 513 20.01 -10.56 -34.37
N MET A 514 20.87 -10.31 -35.35
CA MET A 514 21.67 -9.09 -35.48
C MET A 514 21.84 -8.71 -36.96
N GLN A 515 22.16 -7.43 -37.21
CA GLN A 515 22.32 -6.86 -38.56
C GLN A 515 21.16 -7.23 -39.52
N SER A 516 19.94 -7.17 -38.99
CA SER A 516 18.68 -7.51 -39.68
C SER A 516 17.78 -6.27 -39.80
N ASP A 517 16.68 -6.39 -40.53
CA ASP A 517 15.66 -5.32 -40.67
C ASP A 517 14.40 -5.59 -39.83
N ARG A 518 14.34 -6.74 -39.15
CA ARG A 518 13.17 -7.20 -38.40
C ARG A 518 13.52 -8.17 -37.27
N THR A 519 12.58 -8.31 -36.34
CA THR A 519 12.58 -9.34 -35.30
C THR A 519 12.43 -10.75 -35.90
N ARG A 520 12.86 -11.76 -35.15
CA ARG A 520 12.66 -13.18 -35.47
C ARG A 520 11.83 -13.86 -34.37
N PRO A 521 11.25 -15.04 -34.63
CA PRO A 521 10.64 -15.86 -33.58
C PRO A 521 11.62 -16.08 -32.42
N VAL A 522 11.12 -16.08 -31.19
CA VAL A 522 11.98 -16.18 -30.00
C VAL A 522 12.73 -17.52 -29.88
N THR A 523 12.35 -18.51 -30.67
CA THR A 523 13.00 -19.83 -30.75
C THR A 523 14.02 -19.94 -31.89
N ALA A 524 14.26 -18.89 -32.66
CA ALA A 524 15.13 -18.95 -33.84
C ALA A 524 16.64 -19.04 -33.50
N SER A 525 17.05 -18.58 -32.32
CA SER A 525 18.46 -18.49 -31.90
C SER A 525 18.79 -19.45 -30.75
N ALA A 526 18.50 -20.74 -30.93
CA ALA A 526 18.58 -21.73 -29.84
C ALA A 526 20.00 -21.94 -29.27
N GLU A 527 21.07 -21.69 -30.06
CA GLU A 527 22.46 -21.74 -29.57
C GLU A 527 22.86 -20.49 -28.78
N GLY A 528 21.95 -19.51 -28.68
CA GLY A 528 22.15 -18.21 -28.06
C GLY A 528 21.85 -18.14 -26.56
N CYS A 529 21.46 -19.25 -25.93
CA CYS A 529 21.00 -19.23 -24.55
C CYS A 529 22.15 -19.11 -23.55
N SER A 530 21.87 -18.49 -22.40
CA SER A 530 22.79 -18.38 -21.26
C SER A 530 23.00 -19.73 -20.56
N PRO A 531 23.96 -19.85 -19.62
CA PRO A 531 24.14 -21.07 -18.80
C PRO A 531 22.90 -21.51 -18.04
N TYR A 532 22.02 -20.56 -17.73
CA TYR A 532 20.77 -20.84 -17.04
C TYR A 532 19.66 -21.30 -17.99
N GLY A 533 19.89 -21.22 -19.31
CA GLY A 533 18.90 -21.59 -20.33
C GLY A 533 17.97 -20.44 -20.72
N VAL A 534 18.32 -19.20 -20.39
CA VAL A 534 17.58 -17.99 -20.81
C VAL A 534 18.08 -17.58 -22.19
N CYS A 535 17.18 -17.36 -23.15
CA CYS A 535 17.52 -17.15 -24.56
C CYS A 535 17.12 -15.74 -25.02
N ASP A 536 17.58 -15.35 -26.22
CA ASP A 536 17.33 -14.04 -26.83
C ASP A 536 17.71 -12.86 -25.91
N LEU A 537 18.76 -13.03 -25.11
CA LEU A 537 19.30 -11.96 -24.26
C LEU A 537 20.22 -11.01 -25.03
N VAL A 538 20.73 -11.42 -26.19
CA VAL A 538 21.52 -10.54 -27.05
C VAL A 538 20.88 -10.53 -28.44
N GLY A 539 20.65 -9.33 -28.98
CA GLY A 539 19.98 -9.14 -30.26
C GLY A 539 18.47 -9.34 -30.18
N ASN A 540 17.82 -9.44 -31.34
CA ASN A 540 16.37 -9.40 -31.50
C ASN A 540 15.77 -8.06 -31.02
N VAL A 541 15.60 -7.83 -29.73
CA VAL A 541 15.08 -6.57 -29.20
C VAL A 541 15.86 -6.14 -27.96
N ARG A 542 16.00 -4.83 -27.78
CA ARG A 542 16.35 -4.26 -26.47
C ARG A 542 15.23 -4.54 -25.48
N GLU A 543 15.56 -4.70 -24.21
CA GLU A 543 14.56 -5.05 -23.20
C GLU A 543 14.50 -4.07 -22.05
N TRP A 544 13.29 -3.60 -21.75
CA TRP A 544 13.01 -2.77 -20.60
C TRP A 544 13.41 -3.43 -19.27
N THR A 545 14.04 -2.64 -18.40
CA THR A 545 14.32 -3.01 -16.99
C THR A 545 13.64 -2.05 -16.03
N THR A 546 13.58 -2.40 -14.74
CA THR A 546 13.17 -1.44 -13.69
C THR A 546 14.17 -0.30 -13.51
N THR A 547 15.43 -0.48 -13.92
CA THR A 547 16.53 0.41 -13.57
C THR A 547 16.48 1.76 -14.26
N ARG A 548 16.54 2.82 -13.46
CA ARG A 548 16.55 4.22 -13.88
C ARG A 548 17.95 4.65 -14.32
N TRP A 549 18.02 5.44 -15.39
CA TRP A 549 19.21 6.19 -15.76
C TRP A 549 19.21 7.58 -15.14
N GLY A 550 18.04 8.24 -15.14
CA GLY A 550 17.85 9.60 -14.65
C GLY A 550 17.11 10.49 -15.64
N GLU A 551 17.22 11.81 -15.47
CA GLU A 551 16.51 12.79 -16.30
C GLU A 551 17.38 13.31 -17.48
N GLU A 552 18.71 13.25 -17.35
CA GLU A 552 19.65 13.79 -18.33
C GLU A 552 20.39 12.68 -19.11
N ALA A 553 20.23 12.64 -20.43
CA ALA A 553 20.84 11.60 -21.27
C ALA A 553 22.38 11.55 -21.21
N ARG A 554 23.03 12.70 -21.03
CA ARG A 554 24.50 12.81 -21.00
C ARG A 554 25.10 12.57 -19.62
N ARG A 555 24.29 12.53 -18.57
CA ARG A 555 24.76 12.41 -17.19
C ARG A 555 23.84 11.50 -16.41
N ALA A 556 24.33 10.30 -16.09
CA ALA A 556 23.59 9.37 -15.25
C ALA A 556 23.33 9.97 -13.87
N THR A 557 22.07 9.90 -13.42
CA THR A 557 21.74 10.12 -12.00
C THR A 557 22.19 8.92 -11.17
N PHE A 558 22.09 7.71 -11.73
CA PHE A 558 22.46 6.46 -11.07
C PHE A 558 23.74 5.89 -11.70
N THR A 559 24.87 6.14 -11.03
CA THR A 559 26.21 5.71 -11.47
C THR A 559 26.58 4.33 -10.92
N TYR A 560 27.66 3.75 -11.45
CA TYR A 560 28.25 2.51 -10.93
C TYR A 560 29.32 2.82 -9.85
N PRO A 561 29.65 1.87 -8.96
CA PRO A 561 29.16 0.49 -8.91
C PRO A 561 27.67 0.39 -8.56
N TYR A 562 27.02 -0.69 -9.00
CA TYR A 562 25.62 -0.96 -8.73
C TYR A 562 25.39 -1.08 -7.22
N ARG A 563 24.46 -0.29 -6.69
CA ARG A 563 24.19 -0.18 -5.25
C ARG A 563 22.68 -0.21 -5.00
N PRO A 564 22.25 -0.65 -3.81
CA PRO A 564 20.86 -0.56 -3.39
C PRO A 564 20.53 0.92 -3.09
N ASP A 565 20.18 1.67 -4.13
CA ASP A 565 19.70 3.06 -4.06
C ASP A 565 18.35 3.20 -4.78
N GLU A 566 17.91 4.42 -5.06
CA GLU A 566 16.62 4.69 -5.70
C GLU A 566 16.53 4.32 -7.20
N ARG A 567 17.55 3.67 -7.76
CA ARG A 567 17.56 3.27 -9.19
C ARG A 567 16.47 2.27 -9.56
N GLU A 568 15.99 1.49 -8.59
CA GLU A 568 14.90 0.52 -8.75
C GLU A 568 13.56 1.03 -8.18
N ALA A 569 13.48 2.30 -7.74
CA ALA A 569 12.26 2.85 -7.16
C ALA A 569 11.12 2.89 -8.17
N SER A 570 9.93 2.42 -7.76
CA SER A 570 8.74 2.28 -8.60
C SER A 570 7.91 3.57 -8.75
N GLY A 571 8.52 4.75 -8.62
CA GLY A 571 7.81 6.02 -8.73
C GLY A 571 7.37 6.31 -10.16
N GLU A 572 6.12 6.76 -10.34
CA GLU A 572 5.60 7.21 -11.64
C GLU A 572 6.19 8.59 -11.98
N ARG A 573 7.32 8.58 -12.70
CA ARG A 573 7.89 9.78 -13.32
C ARG A 573 7.70 9.67 -14.84
N VAL A 574 7.03 10.67 -15.40
CA VAL A 574 6.84 10.79 -16.85
C VAL A 574 8.16 11.22 -17.49
N ASN A 575 8.45 10.69 -18.68
CA ASN A 575 9.59 11.05 -19.51
C ASN A 575 10.99 10.81 -18.90
N GLU A 576 11.10 9.94 -17.90
CA GLU A 576 12.40 9.56 -17.32
C GLU A 576 13.16 8.60 -18.24
N LEU A 577 14.48 8.68 -18.26
CA LEU A 577 15.32 7.73 -18.99
C LEU A 577 15.54 6.47 -18.16
N ARG A 578 15.35 5.32 -18.81
CA ARG A 578 15.51 3.99 -18.22
C ARG A 578 16.49 3.16 -19.03
N ILE A 579 17.04 2.16 -18.35
CA ILE A 579 17.99 1.23 -18.93
C ILE A 579 17.26 0.13 -19.68
N CYS A 580 17.67 -0.07 -20.92
CA CYS A 580 17.39 -1.28 -21.68
C CYS A 580 18.67 -2.09 -21.89
N ARG A 581 18.54 -3.41 -21.92
CA ARG A 581 19.66 -4.36 -22.07
C ARG A 581 19.53 -5.19 -23.37
N GLY A 582 20.61 -5.86 -23.75
CA GLY A 582 20.63 -6.90 -24.81
C GLY A 582 20.87 -6.45 -26.25
N GLY A 583 20.51 -5.21 -26.59
CA GLY A 583 20.64 -4.68 -27.95
C GLY A 583 19.61 -5.28 -28.93
N ALA A 584 19.28 -4.55 -29.98
CA ALA A 584 18.28 -4.93 -30.97
C ALA A 584 18.90 -5.50 -32.25
N TYR A 585 18.05 -6.06 -33.11
CA TYR A 585 18.45 -6.67 -34.38
C TYR A 585 19.19 -5.71 -35.35
N ASP A 586 19.02 -4.40 -35.21
CA ASP A 586 19.63 -3.36 -36.04
C ASP A 586 20.71 -2.54 -35.30
N ASP A 587 21.01 -2.90 -34.05
CA ASP A 587 22.01 -2.21 -33.26
C ASP A 587 23.45 -2.57 -33.72
N PRO A 588 24.41 -1.63 -33.58
CA PRO A 588 25.82 -1.93 -33.77
C PRO A 588 26.30 -3.08 -32.88
N LEU A 589 27.24 -3.90 -33.37
CA LEU A 589 27.76 -5.07 -32.65
C LEU A 589 28.33 -4.76 -31.25
N VAL A 590 28.77 -3.52 -31.00
CA VAL A 590 29.26 -3.09 -29.68
C VAL A 590 28.16 -3.13 -28.60
N LEU A 591 26.88 -3.01 -28.99
CA LEU A 591 25.73 -3.08 -28.09
C LEU A 591 25.20 -4.50 -27.90
N LEU A 592 25.77 -5.49 -28.59
CA LEU A 592 25.34 -6.89 -28.53
C LEU A 592 26.16 -7.69 -27.52
N LYS A 593 26.17 -7.29 -26.25
CA LYS A 593 26.94 -7.95 -25.17
C LYS A 593 26.13 -8.01 -23.89
N CYS A 594 26.49 -8.92 -22.97
CA CYS A 594 25.85 -9.02 -21.66
C CYS A 594 25.93 -7.71 -20.85
N SER A 595 27.01 -6.95 -20.96
CA SER A 595 27.24 -5.69 -20.22
C SER A 595 26.62 -4.45 -20.89
N ALA A 596 26.16 -4.55 -22.14
CA ALA A 596 25.75 -3.38 -22.91
C ALA A 596 24.46 -2.73 -22.38
N ARG A 597 24.51 -1.42 -22.12
CA ARG A 597 23.36 -0.61 -21.72
C ARG A 597 22.96 0.32 -22.83
N THR A 598 21.65 0.45 -23.01
CA THR A 598 21.04 1.48 -23.83
C THR A 598 20.06 2.26 -22.98
N ILE A 599 19.85 3.52 -23.32
CA ILE A 599 19.06 4.44 -22.51
C ILE A 599 17.89 4.91 -23.36
N VAL A 600 16.68 4.75 -22.85
CA VAL A 600 15.44 5.06 -23.58
C VAL A 600 14.46 5.76 -22.65
N HIS A 601 13.76 6.79 -23.13
CA HIS A 601 12.68 7.44 -22.38
C HIS A 601 11.54 6.44 -22.08
N SER A 602 11.04 6.43 -20.85
CA SER A 602 10.02 5.50 -20.37
C SER A 602 8.72 5.52 -21.19
N ASP A 603 8.41 6.65 -21.82
CA ASP A 603 7.23 6.84 -22.68
C ASP A 603 7.44 6.41 -24.14
N ALA A 604 8.69 6.17 -24.54
CA ALA A 604 9.03 5.83 -25.91
C ALA A 604 8.47 4.45 -26.28
N ARG A 605 7.94 4.35 -27.49
CA ARG A 605 7.37 3.12 -28.07
C ARG A 605 8.12 2.79 -29.34
N LEU A 606 9.21 2.05 -29.20
CA LEU A 606 10.15 1.79 -30.29
C LEU A 606 9.95 0.38 -30.87
N PRO A 607 10.09 0.19 -32.20
CA PRO A 607 9.99 -1.13 -32.85
C PRO A 607 11.14 -2.07 -32.49
N THR A 608 12.17 -1.55 -31.82
CA THR A 608 13.40 -2.25 -31.42
C THR A 608 13.48 -2.45 -29.91
N VAL A 609 12.42 -2.10 -29.16
CA VAL A 609 12.35 -2.28 -27.71
C VAL A 609 11.14 -3.11 -27.34
N GLY A 610 11.39 -4.23 -26.67
CA GLY A 610 10.42 -5.10 -26.04
C GLY A 610 10.73 -5.26 -24.56
N PHE A 611 10.36 -6.40 -23.97
CA PHE A 611 10.66 -6.69 -22.57
C PHE A 611 10.53 -8.17 -22.26
N ARG A 612 11.08 -8.55 -21.11
CA ARG A 612 10.88 -9.86 -20.48
C ARG A 612 10.45 -9.66 -19.03
N VAL A 613 9.89 -10.69 -18.40
CA VAL A 613 9.38 -10.60 -17.02
C VAL A 613 10.27 -11.38 -16.06
N ALA A 614 10.43 -10.85 -14.85
CA ALA A 614 10.96 -11.56 -13.70
C ALA A 614 9.81 -11.91 -12.73
N CYS A 615 10.03 -12.93 -11.91
CA CYS A 615 9.12 -13.36 -10.86
C CYS A 615 9.93 -13.68 -9.62
N ASP A 616 9.51 -13.15 -8.47
CA ASP A 616 10.13 -13.52 -7.19
C ASP A 616 9.73 -14.98 -6.83
N PRO A 617 10.59 -15.74 -6.12
CA PRO A 617 10.35 -17.14 -5.76
C PRO A 617 9.09 -17.38 -4.92
#